data_AF-A0A3R7PEU6-F1
#
_entry.id   AF-A0A3R7PEU6-F1
#
_cell.length_a   1.000
_cell.length_b   1.000
_cell.length_c   1.000
_cell.angle_alpha   90.00
_cell.angle_beta   90.00
_cell.angle_gamma   90.00
#
_symmetry.space_group_name_H-M   'P 1'
#
loop_
_entity.id
_entity.type
_entity.pdbx_description
1 polymer ?
#
loop_
_entity_poly.entity_id
_entity_poly.type
_entity_poly.pdbx_seq_one_letter_code
_entity_poly.pdbx_strand_id
1 'polypeptide(L)'
;MDDTIRPQRALNDFWRQPASSDGVKMAAWGGYPLLEPLLEPVYAMDHETMSIVVSSLTIATQLALSHVIRGRLSDLIQNELLKGCLLELVAAAEMCGTCYELIIVADNYGVYAYAVYLWLMTIWWGQSWGTATACPYSLLEEYVEVGSDAVSVVLKIIAQVIGGLMSFRWVKYIWMMELAATHVGRGVDDCSADLQVPVIAGFLIECVLTCACRLVSRALGEIEPKFASAIDSFFATSMVVLAFNYSGGYFNPVLATGLKWSCRGHTNAEHIIVYWAGSILGAMMSIRLWNLAVVKNTMVGPFKPKEE
;
A
#
# COMPACT_ATOMS: atom_id res chain seq x y z
N MET A 1 21.15 33.96 26.69
CA MET A 1 22.54 33.47 26.90
C MET A 1 22.44 32.04 27.37
N ASP A 2 22.89 31.02 26.67
CA ASP A 2 23.29 30.90 25.28
C ASP A 2 23.37 29.39 25.00
N ASP A 3 23.05 29.01 23.77
CA ASP A 3 23.45 27.80 23.04
C ASP A 3 23.71 26.46 23.76
N THR A 4 22.68 25.59 23.79
CA THR A 4 22.86 24.12 23.66
C THR A 4 21.72 23.49 22.85
N ILE A 5 21.56 23.91 21.59
CA ILE A 5 20.76 23.20 20.57
C ILE A 5 21.64 23.03 19.32
N ARG A 6 22.44 21.97 19.29
CA ARG A 6 23.04 21.35 18.07
C ARG A 6 23.98 20.21 18.51
N PRO A 7 23.52 18.94 18.44
CA PRO A 7 24.22 18.03 17.52
C PRO A 7 23.33 16.98 16.82
N GLN A 8 22.00 17.08 16.84
CA GLN A 8 21.12 16.14 16.10
C GLN A 8 20.89 16.52 14.63
N ARG A 9 21.15 17.77 14.23
CA ARG A 9 21.04 18.19 12.82
C ARG A 9 22.20 17.66 11.95
N ALA A 10 23.40 17.52 12.52
CA ALA A 10 24.59 17.08 11.78
C ALA A 10 24.61 15.57 11.47
N LEU A 11 23.96 14.74 12.30
CA LEU A 11 23.82 13.29 12.03
C LEU A 11 22.74 12.99 10.98
N ASN A 12 21.70 13.81 10.88
CA ASN A 12 20.68 13.68 9.84
C ASN A 12 21.17 14.13 8.45
N ASP A 13 22.19 14.99 8.38
CA ASP A 13 22.79 15.42 7.12
C ASP A 13 23.82 14.40 6.57
N PHE A 14 24.37 13.51 7.42
CA PHE A 14 25.30 12.45 6.98
C PHE A 14 24.58 11.32 6.20
N TRP A 15 23.33 11.01 6.56
CA TRP A 15 22.52 9.99 5.88
C TRP A 15 21.68 10.53 4.70
N ARG A 16 21.72 11.85 4.46
CA ARG A 16 21.19 12.48 3.24
C ARG A 16 22.21 12.52 2.11
N GLN A 17 23.34 11.85 2.25
CA GLN A 17 24.20 11.61 1.11
C GLN A 17 23.54 10.53 0.24
N PRO A 18 23.14 10.83 -1.01
CA PRO A 18 22.82 9.77 -1.95
C PRO A 18 24.02 8.83 -1.98
N ALA A 19 23.78 7.51 -2.05
CA ALA A 19 24.83 6.50 -2.14
C ALA A 19 25.90 7.03 -3.11
N SER A 20 27.10 7.31 -2.57
CA SER A 20 28.13 8.00 -3.33
C SER A 20 28.37 7.18 -4.58
N SER A 21 28.12 7.79 -5.73
CA SER A 21 28.44 7.30 -7.07
C SER A 21 29.87 6.79 -7.23
N ASP A 22 30.73 7.07 -6.26
CA ASP A 22 32.18 6.82 -6.23
C ASP A 22 32.54 5.34 -6.36
N GLY A 23 31.70 4.43 -5.85
CA GLY A 23 31.93 2.98 -5.99
C GLY A 23 31.74 2.46 -7.41
N VAL A 24 30.83 3.07 -8.18
CA VAL A 24 30.57 2.73 -9.59
C VAL A 24 31.48 3.54 -10.53
N LYS A 25 31.83 4.77 -10.16
CA LYS A 25 32.71 5.66 -10.91
C LYS A 25 34.12 5.09 -11.12
N MET A 26 34.67 4.35 -10.15
CA MET A 26 36.02 3.77 -10.27
C MET A 26 36.13 2.67 -11.34
N ALA A 27 35.03 2.01 -11.73
CA ALA A 27 35.09 0.90 -12.69
C ALA A 27 34.97 1.34 -14.16
N ALA A 28 34.39 2.51 -14.44
CA ALA A 28 34.00 2.91 -15.80
C ALA A 28 34.92 3.94 -16.48
N TRP A 29 35.80 4.64 -15.74
CA TRP A 29 36.46 5.83 -16.28
C TRP A 29 37.98 5.85 -16.09
N GLY A 30 38.65 5.04 -16.91
CA GLY A 30 40.02 5.34 -17.28
C GLY A 30 40.07 6.54 -18.25
N GLY A 31 40.13 7.78 -17.75
CA GLY A 31 41.01 8.78 -18.37
C GLY A 31 40.48 10.08 -19.01
N TYR A 32 39.25 10.58 -18.77
CA TYR A 32 38.83 11.89 -19.35
C TYR A 32 38.01 12.79 -18.40
N PRO A 33 38.67 13.58 -17.52
CA PRO A 33 38.01 14.45 -16.52
C PRO A 33 37.20 15.63 -17.08
N LEU A 34 37.38 15.99 -18.36
CA LEU A 34 36.75 17.17 -18.98
C LEU A 34 35.34 16.89 -19.55
N LEU A 35 34.97 15.61 -19.73
CA LEU A 35 33.67 15.19 -20.25
C LEU A 35 32.68 14.78 -19.15
N GLU A 36 33.18 14.53 -17.94
CA GLU A 36 32.41 14.07 -16.77
C GLU A 36 31.24 15.00 -16.41
N PRO A 37 31.39 16.35 -16.34
CA PRO A 37 30.28 17.24 -15.98
C PRO A 37 29.18 17.34 -17.06
N LEU A 38 29.51 17.01 -18.32
CA LEU A 38 28.58 17.05 -19.45
C LEU A 38 27.84 15.72 -19.62
N LEU A 39 28.46 14.61 -19.20
CA LEU A 39 27.91 13.27 -19.32
C LEU A 39 27.13 12.85 -18.06
N GLU A 40 27.50 13.33 -16.87
CA GLU A 40 26.79 13.05 -15.61
C GLU A 40 25.26 13.21 -15.69
N PRO A 41 24.69 14.32 -16.20
CA PRO A 41 23.24 14.46 -16.28
C PRO A 41 22.59 13.47 -17.27
N VAL A 42 23.30 13.07 -18.34
CA VAL A 42 22.80 12.10 -19.31
C VAL A 42 22.84 10.68 -18.73
N TYR A 43 23.92 10.31 -18.04
CA TYR A 43 24.06 9.00 -17.38
C TYR A 43 23.16 8.87 -16.14
N ALA A 44 22.97 9.94 -15.37
CA ALA A 44 22.05 9.96 -14.23
C ALA A 44 20.60 9.76 -14.71
N MET A 45 20.21 10.43 -15.81
CA MET A 45 18.89 10.27 -16.41
C MET A 45 18.66 8.85 -16.96
N ASP A 46 19.68 8.21 -17.55
CA ASP A 46 19.61 6.82 -18.02
C ASP A 46 19.46 5.84 -16.84
N HIS A 47 20.22 6.04 -15.76
CA HIS A 47 20.13 5.22 -14.54
C HIS A 47 18.79 5.37 -13.80
N GLU A 48 18.25 6.59 -13.70
CA GLU A 48 16.93 6.82 -13.11
C GLU A 48 15.80 6.22 -13.95
N THR A 49 15.86 6.37 -15.27
CA THR A 49 14.88 5.78 -16.20
C THR A 49 14.92 4.26 -16.15
N MET A 50 16.10 3.67 -16.06
CA MET A 50 16.22 2.21 -15.92
C MET A 50 15.70 1.71 -14.56
N SER A 51 15.87 2.46 -13.49
CA SER A 51 15.45 2.05 -12.13
C SER A 51 13.92 2.05 -11.95
N ILE A 52 13.22 3.04 -12.52
CA ILE A 52 11.75 3.07 -12.49
C ILE A 52 11.16 1.98 -13.38
N VAL A 53 11.81 1.65 -14.50
CA VAL A 53 11.41 0.52 -15.37
C VAL A 53 11.56 -0.80 -14.62
N VAL A 54 12.67 -1.03 -13.91
CA VAL A 54 12.84 -2.23 -13.08
C VAL A 54 11.76 -2.32 -12.01
N SER A 55 11.44 -1.22 -11.33
CA SER A 55 10.37 -1.20 -10.31
C SER A 55 9.00 -1.54 -10.93
N SER A 56 8.71 -0.97 -12.10
CA SER A 56 7.48 -1.24 -12.86
C SER A 56 7.37 -2.71 -13.28
N LEU A 57 8.46 -3.28 -13.78
CA LEU A 57 8.51 -4.68 -14.19
C LEU A 57 8.39 -5.62 -12.97
N THR A 58 9.00 -5.28 -11.85
CA THR A 58 8.85 -6.01 -10.58
C THR A 58 7.40 -6.04 -10.13
N ILE A 59 6.72 -4.88 -10.13
CA ILE A 59 5.29 -4.80 -9.81
C ILE A 59 4.47 -5.63 -10.80
N ALA A 60 4.62 -5.39 -12.10
CA ALA A 60 3.85 -6.08 -13.14
C ALA A 60 4.03 -7.61 -13.10
N THR A 61 5.27 -8.08 -12.84
CA THR A 61 5.56 -9.51 -12.72
C THR A 61 4.86 -10.13 -11.52
N GLN A 62 4.83 -9.44 -10.37
CA GLN A 62 4.11 -9.92 -9.18
C GLN A 62 2.60 -10.00 -9.42
N LEU A 63 2.01 -8.99 -10.06
CA LEU A 63 0.59 -8.98 -10.44
C LEU A 63 0.27 -10.13 -11.42
N ALA A 64 1.10 -10.31 -12.46
CA ALA A 64 0.90 -11.35 -13.46
C ALA A 64 1.04 -12.76 -12.86
N LEU A 65 2.06 -13.00 -12.03
CA LEU A 65 2.27 -14.29 -11.37
C LEU A 65 1.08 -14.65 -10.48
N SER A 66 0.62 -13.70 -9.67
CA SER A 66 -0.49 -13.90 -8.75
C SER A 66 -1.82 -14.09 -9.48
N HIS A 67 -2.03 -13.43 -10.63
CA HIS A 67 -3.17 -13.68 -11.51
C HIS A 67 -3.17 -15.11 -12.08
N VAL A 68 -2.01 -15.61 -12.51
CA VAL A 68 -1.88 -17.01 -12.96
C VAL A 68 -2.17 -17.98 -11.81
N ILE A 69 -1.60 -17.73 -10.62
CA ILE A 69 -1.84 -18.56 -9.43
C ILE A 69 -3.32 -18.58 -9.05
N ARG A 70 -3.99 -17.42 -9.04
CA ARG A 70 -5.44 -17.28 -8.83
C ARG A 70 -6.23 -18.16 -9.78
N GLY A 71 -5.93 -18.11 -11.08
CA GLY A 71 -6.59 -18.94 -12.10
C GLY A 71 -6.45 -20.42 -11.78
N ARG A 72 -5.20 -20.89 -11.54
CA ARG A 72 -4.94 -22.29 -11.21
C ARG A 72 -5.60 -22.75 -9.92
N LEU A 73 -5.60 -21.91 -8.87
CA LEU A 73 -6.27 -22.22 -7.62
C LEU A 73 -7.79 -22.36 -7.81
N SER A 74 -8.37 -21.48 -8.64
CA SER A 74 -9.81 -21.49 -8.92
C SER A 74 -10.22 -22.75 -9.69
N ASP A 75 -9.37 -23.26 -10.59
CA ASP A 75 -9.64 -24.47 -11.37
C ASP A 75 -9.44 -25.75 -10.55
N LEU A 76 -8.40 -25.79 -9.70
CA LEU A 76 -7.97 -27.00 -9.00
C LEU A 76 -8.73 -27.26 -7.70
N ILE A 77 -9.13 -26.21 -6.97
CA ILE A 77 -9.70 -26.33 -5.62
C ILE A 77 -11.22 -26.26 -5.67
N GLN A 78 -11.88 -27.39 -5.42
CA GLN A 78 -13.34 -27.51 -5.42
C GLN A 78 -13.99 -27.09 -4.09
N ASN A 79 -13.24 -27.14 -2.98
CA ASN A 79 -13.76 -26.72 -1.68
C ASN A 79 -13.77 -25.18 -1.59
N GLU A 80 -14.96 -24.59 -1.49
CA GLU A 80 -15.15 -23.13 -1.52
C GLU A 80 -14.44 -22.39 -0.38
N LEU A 81 -14.42 -22.94 0.84
CA LEU A 81 -13.76 -22.32 1.98
C LEU A 81 -12.23 -22.33 1.79
N LEU A 82 -11.66 -23.48 1.43
CA LEU A 82 -10.23 -23.60 1.16
C LEU A 82 -9.81 -22.70 -0.01
N LYS A 83 -10.58 -22.70 -1.09
CA LYS A 83 -10.36 -21.82 -2.24
C LYS A 83 -10.38 -20.36 -1.81
N GLY A 84 -11.40 -19.94 -1.05
CA GLY A 84 -11.51 -18.57 -0.52
C GLY A 84 -10.31 -18.18 0.34
N CYS A 85 -9.88 -19.03 1.26
CA CYS A 85 -8.70 -18.78 2.09
C CYS A 85 -7.42 -18.66 1.27
N LEU A 86 -7.20 -19.56 0.30
CA LEU A 86 -6.02 -19.52 -0.56
C LEU A 86 -6.01 -18.27 -1.46
N LEU A 87 -7.16 -17.87 -1.99
CA LEU A 87 -7.29 -16.64 -2.77
C LEU A 87 -7.00 -15.40 -1.92
N GLU A 88 -7.51 -15.33 -0.70
CA GLU A 88 -7.21 -14.24 0.25
C GLU A 88 -5.73 -14.19 0.64
N LEU A 89 -5.08 -15.35 0.81
CA LEU A 89 -3.65 -15.45 1.06
C LEU A 89 -2.83 -14.87 -0.10
N VAL A 90 -3.12 -15.29 -1.34
CA VAL A 90 -2.36 -14.83 -2.52
C VAL A 90 -2.65 -13.36 -2.80
N ALA A 91 -3.90 -12.90 -2.66
CA ALA A 91 -4.26 -11.49 -2.80
C ALA A 91 -3.50 -10.61 -1.80
N ALA A 92 -3.44 -11.01 -0.52
CA ALA A 92 -2.70 -10.28 0.49
C ALA A 92 -1.18 -10.30 0.25
N ALA A 93 -0.64 -11.42 -0.23
CA ALA A 93 0.77 -11.53 -0.58
C ALA A 93 1.14 -10.63 -1.79
N GLU A 94 0.30 -10.62 -2.84
CA GLU A 94 0.45 -9.74 -4.01
C GLU A 94 0.39 -8.27 -3.60
N MET A 95 -0.64 -7.89 -2.84
CA MET A 95 -0.84 -6.51 -2.39
C MET A 95 0.35 -6.01 -1.56
N CYS A 96 0.77 -6.77 -0.55
CA CYS A 96 1.92 -6.36 0.28
C CYS A 96 3.23 -6.38 -0.54
N GLY A 97 3.43 -7.40 -1.37
CA GLY A 97 4.65 -7.57 -2.18
C GLY A 97 4.88 -6.44 -3.18
N THR A 98 3.80 -6.00 -3.84
CA THR A 98 3.84 -4.86 -4.76
C THR A 98 3.94 -3.52 -4.02
N CYS A 99 3.31 -3.39 -2.85
CA CYS A 99 3.45 -2.20 -2.01
C CYS A 99 4.85 -2.04 -1.41
N TYR A 100 5.61 -3.11 -1.19
CA TYR A 100 7.03 -2.99 -0.85
C TYR A 100 7.80 -2.28 -1.97
N GLU A 101 7.61 -2.69 -3.21
CA GLU A 101 8.25 -2.04 -4.37
C GLU A 101 7.80 -0.59 -4.52
N LEU A 102 6.55 -0.31 -4.16
CA LEU A 102 6.00 1.03 -4.14
C LEU A 102 6.70 1.96 -3.11
N ILE A 103 7.28 1.42 -2.03
CA ILE A 103 8.14 2.18 -1.10
C ILE A 103 9.41 2.66 -1.83
N ILE A 104 10.02 1.81 -2.65
CA ILE A 104 11.18 2.22 -3.47
C ILE A 104 10.78 3.35 -4.42
N VAL A 105 9.60 3.26 -5.04
CA VAL A 105 9.09 4.33 -5.91
C VAL A 105 8.90 5.64 -5.13
N ALA A 106 8.30 5.58 -3.93
CA ALA A 106 8.09 6.78 -3.11
C ALA A 106 9.40 7.44 -2.67
N ASP A 107 10.36 6.65 -2.20
CA ASP A 107 11.61 7.16 -1.65
C ASP A 107 12.50 7.81 -2.72
N ASN A 108 12.43 7.33 -3.96
CA ASN A 108 13.31 7.79 -5.05
C ASN A 108 12.63 8.79 -6.02
N TYR A 109 11.31 8.68 -6.24
CA TYR A 109 10.58 9.49 -7.22
C TYR A 109 9.45 10.34 -6.60
N GLY A 110 9.23 10.22 -5.29
CA GLY A 110 8.30 11.04 -4.53
C GLY A 110 6.84 10.58 -4.56
N VAL A 111 6.01 11.31 -3.79
CA VAL A 111 4.62 10.94 -3.50
C VAL A 111 3.70 10.94 -4.74
N TYR A 112 4.01 11.75 -5.77
CA TYR A 112 3.19 11.80 -6.98
C TYR A 112 3.40 10.56 -7.86
N ALA A 113 4.64 10.08 -8.00
CA ALA A 113 4.92 8.82 -8.67
C ALA A 113 4.24 7.68 -7.91
N TYR A 114 4.44 7.61 -6.59
CA TYR A 114 3.75 6.68 -5.69
C TYR A 114 2.23 6.65 -5.94
N ALA A 115 1.59 7.83 -6.00
CA ALA A 115 0.14 7.94 -6.18
C ALA A 115 -0.34 7.38 -7.53
N VAL A 116 0.42 7.59 -8.61
CA VAL A 116 0.06 7.04 -9.93
C VAL A 116 0.11 5.51 -9.91
N TYR A 117 1.16 4.91 -9.36
CA TYR A 117 1.26 3.46 -9.27
C TYR A 117 0.18 2.88 -8.37
N LEU A 118 -0.03 3.47 -7.19
CA LEU A 118 -1.06 3.02 -6.26
C LEU A 118 -2.46 3.10 -6.88
N TRP A 119 -2.76 4.17 -7.63
CA TRP A 119 -4.04 4.33 -8.32
C TRP A 119 -4.27 3.23 -9.36
N LEU A 120 -3.25 2.91 -10.17
CA LEU A 120 -3.34 1.83 -11.15
C LEU A 120 -3.47 0.45 -10.49
N MET A 121 -2.73 0.23 -9.39
CA MET A 121 -2.77 -1.02 -8.64
C MET A 121 -4.11 -1.21 -7.91
N THR A 122 -4.71 -0.14 -7.38
CA THR A 122 -6.04 -0.21 -6.75
C THR A 122 -7.15 -0.53 -7.75
N ILE A 123 -7.07 0.00 -8.99
CA ILE A 123 -7.95 -0.41 -10.09
C ILE A 123 -7.77 -1.91 -10.37
N TRP A 124 -6.52 -2.36 -10.50
CA TRP A 124 -6.21 -3.77 -10.73
C TRP A 124 -6.78 -4.67 -9.64
N TRP A 125 -6.56 -4.35 -8.36
CA TRP A 125 -7.04 -5.17 -7.25
C TRP A 125 -8.57 -5.24 -7.20
N GLY A 126 -9.25 -4.11 -7.43
CA GLY A 126 -10.71 -4.05 -7.47
C GLY A 126 -11.35 -4.89 -8.58
N GLN A 127 -10.61 -5.20 -9.65
CA GLN A 127 -11.09 -5.98 -10.80
C GLN A 127 -10.61 -7.42 -10.80
N SER A 128 -9.40 -7.66 -10.28
CA SER A 128 -8.68 -8.90 -10.50
C SER A 128 -8.97 -9.96 -9.44
N TRP A 129 -9.41 -9.58 -8.24
CA TRP A 129 -9.51 -10.51 -7.11
C TRP A 129 -10.91 -11.07 -6.83
N GLY A 130 -11.94 -10.64 -7.57
CA GLY A 130 -13.29 -11.20 -7.43
C GLY A 130 -13.81 -11.03 -6.00
N THR A 131 -14.05 -12.14 -5.30
CA THR A 131 -14.52 -12.13 -3.89
C THR A 131 -13.41 -12.03 -2.86
N ALA A 132 -12.13 -12.20 -3.24
CA ALA A 132 -11.01 -12.01 -2.33
C ALA A 132 -10.72 -10.51 -2.19
N THR A 133 -10.51 -10.06 -0.96
CA THR A 133 -10.44 -8.64 -0.61
C THR A 133 -9.06 -8.19 -0.15
N ALA A 134 -8.23 -9.11 0.35
CA ALA A 134 -6.96 -8.81 1.03
C ALA A 134 -7.11 -7.77 2.16
N CYS A 135 -8.32 -7.64 2.72
CA CYS A 135 -8.68 -6.60 3.66
C CYS A 135 -9.56 -7.15 4.79
N PRO A 136 -9.07 -7.19 6.05
CA PRO A 136 -9.81 -7.78 7.15
C PRO A 136 -11.16 -7.15 7.44
N TYR A 137 -11.26 -5.81 7.44
CA TYR A 137 -12.52 -5.17 7.75
C TYR A 137 -13.57 -5.43 6.66
N SER A 138 -13.20 -5.68 5.41
CA SER A 138 -14.17 -6.00 4.35
C SER A 138 -14.88 -7.32 4.64
N LEU A 139 -14.16 -8.31 5.17
CA LEU A 139 -14.75 -9.58 5.64
C LEU A 139 -15.64 -9.38 6.88
N LEU A 140 -15.28 -8.43 7.77
CA LEU A 140 -16.11 -8.07 8.91
C LEU A 140 -17.36 -7.29 8.49
N GLU A 141 -17.28 -6.44 7.46
CA GLU A 141 -18.44 -5.78 6.87
C GLU A 141 -19.40 -6.82 6.28
N GLU A 142 -18.89 -7.78 5.51
CA GLU A 142 -19.70 -8.89 4.97
C GLU A 142 -20.38 -9.69 6.10
N TYR A 143 -19.65 -9.96 7.19
CA TYR A 143 -20.20 -10.60 8.38
C TYR A 143 -21.35 -9.81 9.00
N VAL A 144 -21.19 -8.50 9.14
CA VAL A 144 -22.19 -7.62 9.78
C VAL A 144 -23.40 -7.36 8.88
N GLU A 145 -23.19 -7.17 7.58
CA GLU A 145 -24.25 -6.81 6.64
C GLU A 145 -25.04 -8.03 6.14
N VAL A 146 -24.37 -9.15 5.88
CA VAL A 146 -24.97 -10.36 5.25
C VAL A 146 -25.12 -11.52 6.23
N GLY A 147 -24.36 -11.55 7.34
CA GLY A 147 -24.37 -12.66 8.28
C GLY A 147 -23.55 -13.87 7.82
N SER A 148 -22.39 -13.62 7.21
CA SER A 148 -21.48 -14.69 6.76
C SER A 148 -21.00 -15.59 7.92
N ASP A 149 -20.50 -16.79 7.60
CA ASP A 149 -20.00 -17.71 8.62
C ASP A 149 -18.75 -17.15 9.33
N ALA A 150 -18.82 -17.05 10.67
CA ALA A 150 -17.75 -16.46 11.47
C ALA A 150 -16.44 -17.26 11.37
N VAL A 151 -16.51 -18.59 11.26
CA VAL A 151 -15.31 -19.43 11.12
C VAL A 151 -14.63 -19.16 9.79
N SER A 152 -15.39 -19.10 8.69
CA SER A 152 -14.91 -18.71 7.37
C SER A 152 -14.22 -17.34 7.38
N VAL A 153 -14.83 -16.33 7.99
CA VAL A 153 -14.25 -14.98 8.12
C VAL A 153 -12.91 -15.01 8.86
N VAL A 154 -12.86 -15.67 10.02
CA VAL A 154 -11.63 -15.78 10.81
C VAL A 154 -10.52 -16.50 10.05
N LEU A 155 -10.83 -17.62 9.38
CA LEU A 155 -9.86 -18.37 8.60
C LEU A 155 -9.31 -17.54 7.42
N LYS A 156 -10.17 -16.79 6.74
CA LYS A 156 -9.74 -15.88 5.67
C LYS A 156 -8.86 -14.74 6.19
N ILE A 157 -9.19 -14.12 7.34
CA ILE A 157 -8.33 -13.08 7.95
C ILE A 157 -6.96 -13.66 8.33
N ILE A 158 -6.92 -14.87 8.90
CA ILE A 158 -5.65 -15.57 9.17
C ILE A 158 -4.87 -15.77 7.87
N ALA A 159 -5.54 -16.20 6.80
CA ALA A 159 -4.91 -16.38 5.50
C ALA A 159 -4.35 -15.07 4.93
N GLN A 160 -5.07 -13.94 5.07
CA GLN A 160 -4.59 -12.62 4.68
C GLN A 160 -3.32 -12.22 5.46
N VAL A 161 -3.31 -12.40 6.79
CA VAL A 161 -2.16 -12.08 7.63
C VAL A 161 -0.94 -12.93 7.24
N ILE A 162 -1.14 -14.24 7.01
CA ILE A 162 -0.08 -15.14 6.54
C ILE A 162 0.46 -14.65 5.19
N GLY A 163 -0.41 -14.34 4.24
CA GLY A 163 -0.01 -13.82 2.93
C GLY A 163 0.80 -12.53 3.03
N GLY A 164 0.32 -11.57 3.82
CA GLY A 164 1.01 -10.31 4.08
C GLY A 164 2.40 -10.50 4.69
N LEU A 165 2.54 -11.35 5.71
CA LEU A 165 3.84 -11.63 6.34
C LEU A 165 4.79 -12.43 5.42
N MET A 166 4.26 -13.32 4.58
CA MET A 166 5.07 -14.09 3.62
C MET A 166 5.64 -13.20 2.51
N SER A 167 4.92 -12.14 2.12
CA SER A 167 5.33 -11.25 1.02
C SER A 167 6.73 -10.68 1.21
N PHE A 168 7.08 -10.25 2.44
CA PHE A 168 8.40 -9.71 2.75
C PHE A 168 9.51 -10.69 2.41
N ARG A 169 9.31 -11.98 2.66
CA ARG A 169 10.33 -13.00 2.44
C ARG A 169 10.69 -13.13 0.97
N TRP A 170 9.69 -13.08 0.09
CA TRP A 170 9.88 -13.12 -1.35
C TRP A 170 10.48 -11.81 -1.89
N VAL A 171 9.93 -10.66 -1.48
CA VAL A 171 10.44 -9.35 -1.91
C VAL A 171 11.89 -9.15 -1.49
N LYS A 172 12.27 -9.60 -0.29
CA LYS A 172 13.66 -9.56 0.16
C LYS A 172 14.59 -10.29 -0.80
N TYR A 173 14.20 -11.44 -1.36
CA TYR A 173 15.01 -12.10 -2.39
C TYR A 173 15.13 -11.27 -3.66
N ILE A 174 14.07 -10.57 -4.08
CA ILE A 174 14.12 -9.65 -5.23
C ILE A 174 15.08 -8.51 -4.96
N TRP A 175 14.98 -7.86 -3.80
CA TRP A 175 15.84 -6.73 -3.44
C TRP A 175 17.31 -7.12 -3.26
N MET A 176 17.58 -8.32 -2.73
CA MET A 176 18.94 -8.85 -2.62
C MET A 176 19.61 -9.13 -3.98
N MET A 177 18.86 -9.17 -5.09
CA MET A 177 19.44 -9.23 -6.44
C MET A 177 19.92 -7.87 -6.95
N GLU A 178 19.61 -6.77 -6.25
CA GLU A 178 20.06 -5.41 -6.56
C GLU A 178 19.88 -5.03 -8.05
N LEU A 179 18.69 -5.34 -8.59
CA LEU A 179 18.39 -5.23 -10.02
C LEU A 179 18.46 -3.79 -10.58
N ALA A 180 18.40 -2.78 -9.71
CA ALA A 180 18.63 -1.38 -10.06
C ALA A 180 19.37 -0.64 -8.94
N ALA A 181 19.87 0.56 -9.25
CA ALA A 181 20.58 1.39 -8.29
C ALA A 181 19.72 1.72 -7.05
N THR A 182 18.40 1.86 -7.23
CA THR A 182 17.43 2.11 -6.16
C THR A 182 17.18 0.90 -5.24
N HIS A 183 17.60 -0.31 -5.66
CA HIS A 183 17.46 -1.56 -4.89
C HIS A 183 18.69 -1.89 -4.04
N VAL A 184 19.83 -1.25 -4.31
CA VAL A 184 21.09 -1.51 -3.58
C VAL A 184 20.88 -1.26 -2.09
N GLY A 185 21.24 -2.23 -1.25
CA GLY A 185 21.09 -2.15 0.21
C GLY A 185 19.67 -2.39 0.76
N ARG A 186 18.61 -2.29 -0.05
CA ARG A 186 17.21 -2.45 0.40
C ARG A 186 16.91 -3.80 1.04
N GLY A 187 17.60 -4.85 0.60
CA GLY A 187 17.45 -6.20 1.14
C GLY A 187 17.98 -6.37 2.57
N VAL A 188 18.77 -5.42 3.09
CA VAL A 188 19.39 -5.48 4.44
C VAL A 188 19.08 -4.27 5.31
N ASP A 189 18.39 -3.26 4.77
CA ASP A 189 18.02 -2.05 5.49
C ASP A 189 17.08 -2.31 6.68
N ASP A 190 17.29 -1.53 7.74
CA ASP A 190 16.40 -1.51 8.89
C ASP A 190 15.09 -0.78 8.55
N CYS A 191 13.96 -1.41 8.87
CA CYS A 191 12.65 -0.82 8.64
C CYS A 191 12.29 0.22 9.72
N SER A 192 11.78 1.37 9.29
CA SER A 192 11.19 2.40 10.13
C SER A 192 9.66 2.43 10.01
N ALA A 193 9.03 2.83 11.12
CA ALA A 193 7.62 3.11 11.21
C ALA A 193 7.19 4.34 10.41
N ASP A 194 6.02 4.28 9.76
CA ASP A 194 5.44 5.44 9.06
C ASP A 194 4.53 6.29 9.93
N LEU A 195 4.23 5.84 11.16
CA LEU A 195 3.48 6.64 12.13
C LEU A 195 4.35 7.80 12.63
N GLN A 196 4.13 8.99 12.08
CA GLN A 196 4.85 10.23 12.42
C GLN A 196 4.09 11.13 13.40
N VAL A 197 2.88 10.73 13.81
CA VAL A 197 2.00 11.48 14.71
C VAL A 197 1.70 10.69 16.00
N PRO A 198 1.20 11.35 17.06
CA PRO A 198 0.75 10.63 18.25
C PRO A 198 -0.28 9.55 17.93
N VAL A 199 -0.25 8.45 18.68
CA VAL A 199 -1.08 7.25 18.48
C VAL A 199 -2.56 7.58 18.28
N ILE A 200 -3.11 8.47 19.12
CA ILE A 200 -4.51 8.89 19.02
C ILE A 200 -4.79 9.62 17.70
N ALA A 201 -3.88 10.49 17.25
CA ALA A 201 -4.03 11.18 15.98
C ALA A 201 -3.95 10.19 14.80
N GLY A 202 -3.00 9.27 14.82
CA GLY A 202 -2.89 8.21 13.80
C GLY A 202 -4.15 7.34 13.75
N PHE A 203 -4.64 6.91 14.90
CA PHE A 203 -5.91 6.17 15.03
C PHE A 203 -7.08 6.93 14.40
N LEU A 204 -7.23 8.22 14.70
CA LEU A 204 -8.30 9.04 14.14
C LEU A 204 -8.17 9.22 12.63
N ILE A 205 -6.94 9.38 12.12
CA ILE A 205 -6.68 9.50 10.68
C ILE A 205 -7.10 8.21 9.96
N GLU A 206 -6.60 7.05 10.40
CA GLU A 206 -6.99 5.76 9.84
C GLU A 206 -8.50 5.53 9.94
N CYS A 207 -9.11 5.82 11.09
CA CYS A 207 -10.55 5.66 11.29
C CYS A 207 -11.40 6.55 10.36
N VAL A 208 -11.13 7.85 10.33
CA VAL A 208 -11.95 8.80 9.56
C VAL A 208 -11.79 8.58 8.07
N LEU A 209 -10.56 8.36 7.60
CA LEU A 209 -10.30 8.21 6.17
C LEU A 209 -10.72 6.84 5.66
N THR A 210 -10.57 5.74 6.44
CA THR A 210 -11.22 4.47 6.10
C THR A 210 -12.73 4.64 6.03
N CYS A 211 -13.37 5.31 7.00
CA CYS A 211 -14.80 5.57 6.95
C CYS A 211 -15.22 6.34 5.69
N ALA A 212 -14.46 7.37 5.30
CA ALA A 212 -14.73 8.15 4.10
C ALA A 212 -14.63 7.30 2.82
N CYS A 213 -13.55 6.52 2.67
CA CYS A 213 -13.38 5.58 1.55
C CYS A 213 -14.57 4.63 1.47
N ARG A 214 -14.94 4.01 2.59
CA ARG A 214 -16.02 3.03 2.65
C ARG A 214 -17.41 3.63 2.38
N LEU A 215 -17.66 4.90 2.73
CA LEU A 215 -18.89 5.61 2.33
C LEU A 215 -18.93 5.90 0.84
N VAL A 216 -17.80 6.34 0.25
CA VAL A 216 -17.69 6.59 -1.19
C VAL A 216 -17.89 5.30 -1.98
N SER A 217 -17.26 4.19 -1.59
CA SER A 217 -17.44 2.90 -2.26
C SER A 217 -18.91 2.45 -2.23
N ARG A 218 -19.62 2.63 -1.11
CA ARG A 218 -21.06 2.31 -1.02
C ARG A 218 -21.91 3.21 -1.92
N ALA A 219 -21.62 4.51 -1.95
CA ALA A 219 -22.33 5.43 -2.85
C ALA A 219 -22.10 5.08 -4.32
N LEU A 220 -20.87 4.76 -4.71
CA LEU A 220 -20.55 4.33 -6.06
C LEU A 220 -21.21 2.99 -6.41
N GLY A 221 -21.36 2.09 -5.43
CA GLY A 221 -22.10 0.83 -5.59
C GLY A 221 -23.60 1.01 -5.83
N GLU A 222 -24.21 2.10 -5.36
CA GLU A 222 -25.63 2.42 -5.64
C GLU A 222 -25.83 3.30 -6.88
N ILE A 223 -24.89 4.21 -7.17
CA ILE A 223 -24.99 5.10 -8.33
C ILE A 223 -24.61 4.36 -9.62
N GLU A 224 -23.72 3.37 -9.51
CA GLU A 224 -23.18 2.58 -10.63
C GLU A 224 -22.70 3.44 -11.82
N PRO A 225 -21.88 4.49 -11.62
CA PRO A 225 -21.42 5.33 -12.71
C PRO A 225 -20.46 4.57 -13.63
N LYS A 226 -20.31 5.06 -14.87
CA LYS A 226 -19.23 4.60 -15.75
C LYS A 226 -17.88 4.83 -15.06
N PHE A 227 -17.04 3.80 -15.05
CA PHE A 227 -15.72 3.81 -14.39
C PHE A 227 -15.77 3.92 -12.85
N ALA A 228 -16.84 3.46 -12.20
CA ALA A 228 -16.96 3.45 -10.73
C ALA A 228 -15.69 2.95 -10.01
N SER A 229 -15.10 1.84 -10.49
CA SER A 229 -13.84 1.28 -9.95
C SER A 229 -12.67 2.27 -10.02
N ALA A 230 -12.53 3.03 -11.10
CA ALA A 230 -11.45 4.01 -11.25
C ALA A 230 -11.67 5.24 -10.37
N ILE A 231 -12.93 5.66 -10.18
CA ILE A 231 -13.31 6.78 -9.29
C ILE A 231 -13.07 6.39 -7.83
N ASP A 232 -13.49 5.20 -7.42
CA ASP A 232 -13.28 4.66 -6.07
C ASP A 232 -11.78 4.57 -5.75
N SER A 233 -11.01 3.99 -6.69
CA SER A 233 -9.55 3.87 -6.61
C SER A 233 -8.86 5.23 -6.51
N PHE A 234 -9.33 6.23 -7.28
CA PHE A 234 -8.78 7.58 -7.23
C PHE A 234 -9.05 8.25 -5.88
N PHE A 235 -10.27 8.11 -5.36
CA PHE A 235 -10.62 8.65 -4.05
C PHE A 235 -9.80 7.99 -2.94
N ALA A 236 -9.72 6.66 -2.92
CA ALA A 236 -8.94 5.91 -1.95
C ALA A 236 -7.45 6.32 -1.99
N THR A 237 -6.86 6.39 -3.18
CA THR A 237 -5.47 6.84 -3.37
C THR A 237 -5.27 8.27 -2.88
N SER A 238 -6.22 9.17 -3.13
CA SER A 238 -6.15 10.54 -2.63
C SER A 238 -6.16 10.60 -1.10
N MET A 239 -6.93 9.75 -0.43
CA MET A 239 -6.92 9.64 1.04
C MET A 239 -5.59 9.11 1.54
N VAL A 240 -4.96 8.17 0.82
CA VAL A 240 -3.64 7.62 1.18
C VAL A 240 -2.59 8.72 1.10
N VAL A 241 -2.57 9.48 0.00
CA VAL A 241 -1.66 10.63 -0.17
C VAL A 241 -1.88 11.69 0.92
N LEU A 242 -3.14 11.94 1.31
CA LEU A 242 -3.48 12.87 2.38
C LEU A 242 -2.90 12.42 3.74
N ALA A 243 -2.91 11.11 4.02
CA ALA A 243 -2.41 10.52 5.26
C ALA A 243 -0.92 10.14 5.24
N PHE A 244 -0.28 10.21 4.07
CA PHE A 244 1.05 9.64 3.79
C PHE A 244 2.11 10.06 4.83
N ASN A 245 2.22 11.36 5.11
CA ASN A 245 3.20 11.89 6.07
C ASN A 245 2.75 11.85 7.54
N TYR A 246 1.61 11.22 7.84
CA TYR A 246 1.06 11.14 9.20
C TYR A 246 1.01 9.70 9.70
N SER A 247 0.15 8.85 9.13
CA SER A 247 0.03 7.43 9.48
C SER A 247 0.61 6.50 8.41
N GLY A 248 1.08 7.04 7.27
CA GLY A 248 1.37 6.25 6.07
C GLY A 248 0.13 5.98 5.21
N GLY A 249 -1.08 6.19 5.74
CA GLY A 249 -2.34 6.05 5.00
C GLY A 249 -2.64 4.62 4.57
N TYR A 250 -2.49 3.65 5.46
CA TYR A 250 -2.60 2.24 5.10
C TYR A 250 -4.04 1.83 4.81
N PHE A 251 -4.97 2.24 5.68
CA PHE A 251 -6.40 1.90 5.63
C PHE A 251 -6.66 0.42 5.36
N ASN A 252 -5.75 -0.45 5.76
CA ASN A 252 -5.85 -1.89 5.61
C ASN A 252 -4.94 -2.54 6.67
N PRO A 253 -5.51 -3.25 7.66
CA PRO A 253 -4.74 -3.84 8.74
C PRO A 253 -3.66 -4.84 8.28
N VAL A 254 -3.96 -5.64 7.25
CA VAL A 254 -3.02 -6.63 6.72
C VAL A 254 -1.91 -5.96 5.94
N LEU A 255 -2.21 -4.90 5.20
CA LEU A 255 -1.16 -4.12 4.51
C LEU A 255 -0.19 -3.49 5.50
N ALA A 256 -0.72 -2.81 6.53
CA ALA A 256 0.09 -2.20 7.57
C ALA A 256 0.96 -3.25 8.29
N THR A 257 0.37 -4.38 8.68
CA THR A 257 1.12 -5.48 9.30
C THR A 257 2.15 -6.08 8.35
N GLY A 258 1.80 -6.27 7.07
CA GLY A 258 2.68 -6.84 6.07
C GLY A 258 3.93 -6.00 5.85
N LEU A 259 3.81 -4.66 5.83
CA LEU A 259 4.90 -3.74 5.52
C LEU A 259 5.66 -3.23 6.75
N LYS A 260 4.97 -3.04 7.88
CA LYS A 260 5.50 -2.24 9.01
C LYS A 260 5.48 -2.93 10.37
N TRP A 261 5.07 -4.20 10.43
CA TRP A 261 5.05 -4.92 11.70
C TRP A 261 6.44 -5.01 12.34
N SER A 262 6.54 -4.62 13.61
CA SER A 262 7.80 -4.59 14.39
C SER A 262 8.91 -3.69 13.80
N CYS A 263 8.58 -2.74 12.93
CA CYS A 263 9.54 -1.72 12.48
C CYS A 263 9.83 -0.70 13.59
N ARG A 264 10.99 -0.05 13.52
CA ARG A 264 11.46 0.85 14.58
C ARG A 264 10.64 2.14 14.59
N GLY A 265 10.14 2.55 15.76
CA GLY A 265 9.49 3.86 15.96
C GLY A 265 8.21 3.81 16.80
N HIS A 266 7.55 2.66 16.87
CA HIS A 266 6.39 2.43 17.75
C HIS A 266 6.36 0.98 18.24
N THR A 267 5.54 0.70 19.24
CA THR A 267 5.30 -0.63 19.79
C THR A 267 4.26 -1.40 18.96
N ASN A 268 4.30 -2.73 19.03
CA ASN A 268 3.29 -3.58 18.37
C ASN A 268 1.85 -3.29 18.86
N ALA A 269 1.68 -2.84 20.10
CA ALA A 269 0.39 -2.43 20.62
C ALA A 269 -0.12 -1.16 19.93
N GLU A 270 0.73 -0.16 19.75
CA GLU A 270 0.40 1.07 19.02
C GLU A 270 0.06 0.78 17.55
N HIS A 271 0.79 -0.15 16.91
CA HIS A 271 0.48 -0.63 15.55
C HIS A 271 -0.94 -1.20 15.46
N ILE A 272 -1.31 -2.10 16.38
CA ILE A 272 -2.66 -2.69 16.41
C ILE A 272 -3.70 -1.60 16.66
N ILE A 273 -3.48 -0.70 17.61
CA ILE A 273 -4.43 0.38 17.91
C ILE A 273 -4.67 1.23 16.66
N VAL A 274 -3.62 1.71 16.01
CA VAL A 274 -3.76 2.61 14.87
C VAL A 274 -4.32 1.90 13.65
N TYR A 275 -3.67 0.83 13.19
CA TYR A 275 -3.95 0.26 11.87
C TYR A 275 -5.03 -0.82 11.87
N TRP A 276 -5.22 -1.53 12.99
CA TRP A 276 -6.30 -2.51 13.11
C TRP A 276 -7.56 -1.87 13.68
N ALA A 277 -7.48 -1.33 14.91
CA ALA A 277 -8.68 -0.80 15.56
C ALA A 277 -9.20 0.46 14.84
N GLY A 278 -8.31 1.35 14.38
CA GLY A 278 -8.69 2.56 13.64
C GLY A 278 -9.46 2.23 12.36
N SER A 279 -8.86 1.46 11.45
CA SER A 279 -9.48 1.14 10.15
C SER A 279 -10.74 0.27 10.31
N ILE A 280 -10.75 -0.72 11.21
CA ILE A 280 -11.96 -1.53 11.49
C ILE A 280 -13.07 -0.64 12.04
N LEU A 281 -12.78 0.25 13.00
CA LEU A 281 -13.79 1.17 13.52
C LEU A 281 -14.33 2.09 12.42
N GLY A 282 -13.45 2.62 11.57
CA GLY A 282 -13.84 3.43 10.42
C GLY A 282 -14.80 2.70 9.47
N ALA A 283 -14.48 1.46 9.13
CA ALA A 283 -15.36 0.61 8.32
C ALA A 283 -16.71 0.35 9.00
N MET A 284 -16.72 -0.01 10.29
CA MET A 284 -17.98 -0.23 11.03
C MET A 284 -18.82 1.04 11.17
N MET A 285 -18.19 2.20 11.37
CA MET A 285 -18.85 3.50 11.39
C MET A 285 -19.51 3.80 10.05
N SER A 286 -18.85 3.47 8.94
CA SER A 286 -19.40 3.69 7.61
C SER A 286 -20.72 2.93 7.38
N ILE A 287 -20.87 1.69 7.88
CA ILE A 287 -22.14 0.95 7.85
C ILE A 287 -23.23 1.72 8.60
N ARG A 288 -22.93 2.19 9.80
CA ARG A 288 -23.90 2.91 10.64
C ARG A 288 -24.33 4.23 10.01
N LEU A 289 -23.38 4.98 9.45
CA LEU A 289 -23.64 6.24 8.76
C LEU A 289 -24.42 6.01 7.47
N TRP A 290 -24.13 4.94 6.72
CA TRP A 290 -24.84 4.61 5.47
C TRP A 290 -26.33 4.35 5.69
N ASN A 291 -26.68 3.76 6.84
CA ASN A 291 -28.07 3.50 7.23
C ASN A 291 -28.86 4.78 7.60
N LEU A 292 -28.21 5.95 7.69
CA LEU A 292 -28.89 7.22 7.90
C LEU A 292 -29.41 7.77 6.57
N ALA A 293 -30.73 7.97 6.47
CA ALA A 293 -31.38 8.50 5.27
C ALA A 293 -30.77 9.83 4.78
N VAL A 294 -30.34 10.70 5.71
CA VAL A 294 -29.68 11.98 5.37
C VAL A 294 -28.38 11.74 4.61
N VAL A 295 -27.54 10.80 5.04
CA VAL A 295 -26.26 10.49 4.39
C VAL A 295 -26.52 9.94 2.99
N LYS A 296 -27.42 8.93 2.90
CA LYS A 296 -27.79 8.31 1.63
C LYS A 296 -28.38 9.31 0.64
N ASN A 297 -29.30 10.16 1.08
CA ASN A 297 -29.92 11.19 0.24
C ASN A 297 -28.92 12.25 -0.20
N THR A 298 -27.95 12.61 0.65
CA THR A 298 -26.92 13.60 0.31
C THR A 298 -25.94 13.05 -0.72
N MET A 299 -25.50 11.79 -0.57
CA MET A 299 -24.48 11.20 -1.42
C MET A 299 -25.03 10.65 -2.74
N VAL A 300 -26.22 10.05 -2.72
CA VAL A 300 -26.82 9.37 -3.90
C VAL A 300 -27.92 10.21 -4.53
N GLY A 301 -28.70 10.96 -3.73
CA GLY A 301 -29.85 11.72 -4.20
C GLY A 301 -29.59 12.67 -5.37
N PRO A 302 -28.45 13.41 -5.42
CA PRO A 302 -28.12 14.26 -6.57
C PRO A 302 -27.97 13.53 -7.90
N PHE A 303 -27.76 12.21 -7.88
CA PHE A 303 -27.49 11.40 -9.06
C PHE A 303 -28.67 10.49 -9.47
N LYS A 304 -29.72 10.39 -8.63
CA LYS A 304 -30.92 9.64 -9.01
C LYS A 304 -31.72 10.44 -10.06
N PRO A 305 -32.23 9.79 -11.12
CA PRO A 305 -33.14 10.45 -12.04
C PRO A 305 -34.36 10.96 -11.25
N LYS A 306 -34.78 12.19 -11.52
CA LYS A 306 -36.05 12.69 -10.98
C LYS A 306 -37.15 11.85 -11.63
N GLU A 307 -37.94 11.15 -10.82
CA GLU A 307 -39.19 10.55 -11.30
C GLU A 307 -40.07 11.71 -11.80
N GLU A 308 -40.37 11.72 -13.10
CA GLU A 308 -41.34 12.62 -13.74
C GLU A 308 -42.78 12.20 -13.42
#